data_AF-A0A842L4T2-F1
#
_entry.id   AF-A0A842L4T2-F1
#
_cell.length_a   1.000
_cell.length_b   1.000
_cell.length_c   1.000
_cell.angle_alpha   90.00
_cell.angle_beta   90.00
_cell.angle_gamma   90.00
#
_symmetry.space_group_name_H-M   'P 1'
#
loop_
_entity.id
_entity.type
_entity.pdbx_description
1 polymer ?
#
loop_
_entity_poly.entity_id
_entity_poly.type
_entity_poly.pdbx_seq_one_letter_code
_entity_poly.pdbx_strand_id
1 'polypeptide(L)'
;MKFVAFFEELTKDDVLIAGGKGANLGELTQAGIPVPPGFVVTSKTYDKFMKDTGLFPEVMGLLEDLDVNDTRELQRVSEEIKDIIVSTEVPEDIQTIIIESYNVLCQRIGREDVYVAVRSSATAEDLPEASFAGQQETFLNIKGA
;
A
#
# COMPACT_ATOMS: atom_id res chain seq x y z
N MET A 1 10.40 9.61 -10.21
CA MET A 1 10.04 8.34 -9.53
C MET A 1 8.52 8.31 -9.40
N LYS A 2 7.88 7.15 -9.48
CA LYS A 2 6.41 7.04 -9.52
C LYS A 2 5.84 6.80 -8.12
N PHE A 3 4.84 7.60 -7.71
CA PHE A 3 4.09 7.45 -6.46
C PHE A 3 2.89 6.48 -6.63
N VAL A 4 2.31 6.47 -7.83
CA VAL A 4 1.34 5.47 -8.26
C VAL A 4 1.84 4.85 -9.56
N ALA A 5 1.59 3.55 -9.75
CA ALA A 5 1.87 2.84 -10.98
C ALA A 5 0.68 1.95 -11.36
N PHE A 6 0.21 2.07 -12.60
CA PHE A 6 -0.80 1.17 -13.14
C PHE A 6 -0.20 -0.21 -13.44
N PHE A 7 -1.03 -1.26 -13.46
CA PHE A 7 -0.53 -2.62 -13.72
C PHE A 7 0.19 -2.77 -15.06
N GLU A 8 -0.20 -2.01 -16.10
CA GLU A 8 0.49 -2.05 -17.39
C GLU A 8 1.91 -1.47 -17.34
N GLU A 9 2.26 -0.79 -16.24
CA GLU A 9 3.56 -0.15 -16.03
C GLU A 9 4.49 -0.98 -15.12
N LEU A 10 4.02 -2.12 -14.62
CA LEU A 10 4.70 -2.94 -13.62
C LEU A 10 5.09 -4.31 -14.19
N THR A 11 6.22 -4.81 -13.74
CA THR A 11 6.76 -6.14 -14.04
C THR A 11 7.09 -6.87 -12.73
N LYS A 12 7.46 -8.16 -12.81
CA LYS A 12 7.99 -8.90 -11.66
C LYS A 12 9.24 -8.27 -11.01
N ASP A 13 9.96 -7.39 -11.72
CA ASP A 13 11.16 -6.75 -11.19
C ASP A 13 10.83 -5.55 -10.27
N ASP A 14 9.56 -5.13 -10.24
CA ASP A 14 9.08 -3.97 -9.48
C ASP A 14 8.62 -4.30 -8.04
N VAL A 15 9.01 -5.46 -7.49
CA VAL A 15 8.63 -5.91 -6.13
C VAL A 15 8.99 -4.88 -5.06
N LEU A 16 10.12 -4.18 -5.20
CA LEU A 16 10.56 -3.17 -4.22
C LEU A 16 9.63 -1.94 -4.15
N ILE A 17 8.85 -1.67 -5.20
CA ILE A 17 7.93 -0.53 -5.25
C ILE A 17 6.46 -0.94 -5.18
N ALA A 18 6.10 -2.11 -5.69
CA ALA A 18 4.72 -2.56 -5.81
C ALA A 18 4.36 -3.72 -4.87
N GLY A 19 5.35 -4.32 -4.20
CA GLY A 19 5.19 -5.56 -3.46
C GLY A 19 4.96 -6.77 -4.36
N GLY A 20 4.97 -7.95 -3.76
CA GLY A 20 4.85 -9.22 -4.48
C GLY A 20 3.57 -9.33 -5.32
N LYS A 21 2.43 -8.96 -4.73
CA LYS A 21 1.13 -9.03 -5.43
C LYS A 21 1.03 -8.01 -6.56
N GLY A 22 1.45 -6.77 -6.31
CA GLY A 22 1.41 -5.69 -7.30
C GLY A 22 2.30 -6.00 -8.51
N ALA A 23 3.52 -6.47 -8.26
CA ALA A 23 4.46 -6.89 -9.31
C ALA A 23 3.92 -8.07 -10.14
N ASN A 24 3.36 -9.08 -9.47
CA ASN A 24 2.74 -10.23 -10.16
C ASN A 24 1.50 -9.83 -10.97
N LEU A 25 0.65 -8.93 -10.46
CA LEU A 25 -0.49 -8.40 -11.23
C LEU A 25 -0.03 -7.64 -12.48
N GLY A 26 1.07 -6.89 -12.38
CA GLY A 26 1.70 -6.24 -13.53
C GLY A 26 2.19 -7.25 -14.56
N GLU A 27 2.94 -8.27 -14.12
CA GLU A 27 3.44 -9.35 -14.98
C GLU A 27 2.30 -10.06 -15.73
N LEU A 28 1.23 -10.43 -15.03
CA LEU A 28 0.05 -11.06 -15.63
C LEU A 28 -0.63 -10.15 -16.65
N THR A 29 -0.73 -8.85 -16.34
CA THR A 29 -1.33 -7.85 -17.24
C THR A 29 -0.51 -7.71 -18.52
N GLN A 30 0.82 -7.63 -18.42
CA GLN A 30 1.72 -7.55 -19.58
C GLN A 30 1.72 -8.85 -20.41
N ALA A 31 1.52 -10.00 -19.76
CA ALA A 31 1.35 -11.28 -20.44
C ALA A 31 0.00 -11.43 -21.18
N GLY A 32 -0.89 -10.43 -21.12
CA GLY A 32 -2.19 -10.45 -21.78
C GLY A 32 -3.23 -11.34 -21.09
N ILE A 33 -2.97 -11.74 -19.84
CA ILE A 33 -3.93 -12.47 -19.02
C ILE A 33 -5.03 -11.47 -18.59
N PRO A 34 -6.31 -11.87 -18.58
CA PRO A 34 -7.40 -10.97 -18.21
C PRO A 34 -7.37 -10.63 -16.71
N VAL A 35 -6.59 -9.62 -16.36
CA VAL A 35 -6.52 -9.01 -15.04
C VAL A 35 -7.44 -7.78 -15.02
N PRO A 36 -8.30 -7.61 -13.99
CA PRO A 36 -9.05 -6.37 -13.84
C PRO A 36 -8.12 -5.14 -13.81
N PRO A 37 -8.41 -4.07 -14.55
CA PRO A 37 -7.59 -2.86 -14.52
C PRO A 37 -7.42 -2.32 -13.10
N GLY A 38 -6.24 -1.79 -12.79
CA GLY A 38 -5.94 -1.27 -11.47
C GLY A 38 -4.56 -0.62 -11.41
N PHE A 39 -4.25 -0.09 -10.23
CA PHE A 39 -2.97 0.55 -9.94
C PHE A 39 -2.51 0.25 -8.52
N VAL A 40 -1.23 0.49 -8.27
CA VAL A 40 -0.58 0.32 -6.97
C VAL A 40 -0.18 1.69 -6.44
N VAL A 41 -0.55 1.97 -5.19
CA VAL A 41 0.06 3.03 -4.39
C VAL A 41 1.41 2.50 -3.93
N THR A 42 2.49 3.04 -4.49
CA THR A 42 3.83 2.45 -4.34
C THR A 42 4.40 2.65 -2.94
N SER A 43 5.42 1.86 -2.58
CA SER A 43 6.19 2.05 -1.33
C SER A 43 6.79 3.45 -1.20
N LYS A 44 7.07 4.13 -2.33
CA LYS A 44 7.55 5.51 -2.34
C LYS A 44 6.51 6.51 -1.80
N THR A 45 5.22 6.23 -1.99
CA THR A 45 4.14 7.05 -1.42
C THR A 45 4.04 6.85 0.08
N TYR A 46 4.24 5.61 0.56
CA TYR A 46 4.37 5.34 1.99
C TYR A 46 5.59 6.07 2.59
N ASP A 47 6.78 5.96 1.97
CA ASP A 47 7.99 6.67 2.43
C ASP A 47 7.74 8.18 2.53
N LYS A 48 7.08 8.76 1.52
CA LYS A 48 6.73 10.18 1.49
C LYS A 48 5.74 10.55 2.57
N PHE A 49 4.67 9.77 2.75
CA PHE A 49 3.69 9.97 3.82
C PHE A 49 4.37 9.98 5.20
N MET A 50 5.19 8.97 5.50
CA MET A 50 5.88 8.86 6.79
C MET A 50 6.87 10.00 7.04
N LYS A 51 7.50 10.51 5.98
CA LYS A 51 8.45 11.62 6.06
C LYS A 51 7.77 12.97 6.22
N ASP A 52 6.79 13.26 5.39
CA ASP A 52 6.17 14.59 5.30
C ASP A 52 5.27 14.88 6.51
N THR A 53 4.73 13.84 7.14
CA THR A 53 3.93 13.95 8.37
C THR A 53 4.78 13.93 9.64
N GLY A 54 6.08 13.60 9.54
CA GLY A 54 6.96 13.45 10.70
C GLY A 54 6.75 12.15 11.49
N LEU A 55 5.94 11.23 10.98
CA LEU A 55 5.65 9.95 11.64
C LEU A 55 6.85 9.01 11.75
N PHE A 56 7.77 9.06 10.79
CA PHE A 56 8.91 8.16 10.78
C PHE A 56 9.75 8.21 12.08
N PRO A 57 10.25 9.38 12.53
CA PRO A 57 10.99 9.46 13.79
C PRO A 57 10.13 9.11 15.01
N GLU A 58 8.83 9.40 15.01
CA GLU A 58 7.92 9.07 16.11
C GLU A 58 7.76 7.55 16.27
N VAL A 59 7.48 6.84 15.17
CA VAL A 59 7.37 5.38 15.15
C VAL A 59 8.70 4.73 15.54
N MET A 60 9.83 5.23 15.02
CA MET A 60 11.15 4.68 15.39
C MET A 60 11.47 4.88 16.86
N GLY A 61 11.06 6.01 17.46
CA GLY A 61 11.23 6.25 18.90
C GLY A 61 10.42 5.29 19.77
N LEU A 62 9.21 4.91 19.34
CA LEU A 62 8.41 3.89 20.02
C LEU A 62 9.02 2.48 19.94
N LEU A 63 9.86 2.21 18.95
CA LEU A 63 10.48 0.91 18.72
C LEU A 63 11.88 0.76 19.34
N GLU A 64 12.55 1.86 19.72
CA GLU A 64 13.98 1.88 20.09
C GLU A 64 14.32 0.99 21.30
N ASP A 65 13.47 0.99 22.33
CA ASP A 65 13.68 0.26 23.59
C ASP A 65 12.69 -0.90 23.80
N LEU A 66 11.97 -1.31 22.75
CA LEU A 66 10.90 -2.30 22.83
C LEU A 66 11.44 -3.71 23.11
N ASP A 67 10.98 -4.36 24.19
CA ASP A 67 11.31 -5.78 24.42
C ASP A 67 10.46 -6.68 23.54
N VAL A 68 11.09 -7.27 22.53
CA VAL A 68 10.46 -8.20 21.59
C VAL A 68 9.97 -9.51 22.25
N ASN A 69 10.33 -9.78 23.50
CA ASN A 69 9.85 -10.92 24.27
C ASN A 69 8.65 -10.57 25.18
N ASP A 70 8.36 -9.28 25.39
CA ASP A 70 7.17 -8.84 26.13
C ASP A 70 5.99 -8.65 25.19
N THR A 71 5.17 -9.70 25.09
CA THR A 71 3.94 -9.69 24.28
C THR A 71 2.95 -8.57 24.62
N ARG A 72 2.91 -8.09 25.87
CA ARG A 72 1.99 -7.00 26.28
C ARG A 72 2.52 -5.67 25.82
N GLU A 73 3.84 -5.47 25.94
CA GLU A 73 4.50 -4.27 25.43
C GLU A 73 4.37 -4.18 23.90
N LEU A 74 4.66 -5.28 23.20
CA LEU A 74 4.47 -5.39 21.75
C LEU A 74 3.06 -5.01 21.32
N GLN A 75 2.04 -5.54 21.99
CA GLN A 75 0.65 -5.23 21.66
C GLN A 75 0.33 -3.75 21.89
N ARG A 76 0.73 -3.20 23.04
CA ARG A 76 0.51 -1.79 23.37
C ARG A 76 1.16 -0.86 22.35
N VAL A 77 2.43 -1.10 22.02
CA VAL A 77 3.18 -0.27 21.06
C VAL A 77 2.64 -0.44 19.65
N SER A 78 2.22 -1.65 19.26
CA SER A 78 1.58 -1.88 17.96
C SER A 78 0.24 -1.13 17.83
N GLU A 79 -0.58 -1.10 18.89
CA GLU A 79 -1.84 -0.34 18.91
C GLU A 79 -1.56 1.17 18.83
N GLU A 80 -0.57 1.65 19.59
CA GLU A 80 -0.14 3.05 19.57
C GLU A 80 0.35 3.51 18.18
N ILE A 81 1.22 2.73 17.55
CA ILE A 81 1.70 3.01 16.17
C ILE A 81 0.54 3.01 15.18
N LYS A 82 -0.39 2.04 15.29
CA LYS A 82 -1.56 1.96 14.41
C LYS A 82 -2.44 3.20 14.56
N ASP A 83 -2.72 3.62 15.78
CA ASP A 83 -3.58 4.76 16.06
C ASP A 83 -2.99 6.08 15.53
N ILE A 84 -1.67 6.27 15.73
CA ILE A 84 -0.98 7.46 15.21
C ILE A 84 -1.03 7.49 13.67
N ILE A 85 -0.77 6.37 12.99
CA ILE A 85 -0.83 6.30 11.53
C ILE A 85 -2.24 6.57 11.00
N VAL A 86 -3.27 5.96 11.62
CA VAL A 86 -4.66 6.08 11.17
C VAL A 86 -5.25 7.47 11.44
N SER A 87 -4.83 8.14 12.52
CA SER A 87 -5.31 9.48 12.87
C SER A 87 -4.59 10.60 12.12
N THR A 88 -3.45 10.31 11.49
CA THR A 88 -2.69 11.31 10.73
C THR A 88 -3.33 11.56 9.37
N GLU A 89 -3.60 12.84 9.07
CA GLU A 89 -4.12 13.23 7.77
C GLU A 89 -3.12 12.97 6.65
N VAL A 90 -3.61 12.41 5.54
CA VAL A 90 -2.79 12.21 4.34
C VAL A 90 -2.47 13.57 3.71
N PRO A 91 -1.21 13.91 3.40
CA PRO A 91 -0.87 15.16 2.72
C PRO A 91 -1.64 15.38 1.40
N GLU A 92 -2.02 16.62 1.11
CA GLU A 92 -2.88 17.00 -0.03
C GLU A 92 -2.33 16.53 -1.38
N ASP A 93 -1.01 16.56 -1.55
CA ASP A 93 -0.37 16.12 -2.78
C ASP A 93 -0.46 14.60 -2.99
N ILE A 94 -0.34 13.81 -1.91
CA ILE A 94 -0.58 12.36 -1.94
C ILE A 94 -2.06 12.07 -2.23
N GLN A 95 -2.98 12.77 -1.56
CA GLN A 95 -4.41 12.63 -1.82
C GLN A 95 -4.73 12.87 -3.29
N THR A 96 -4.23 13.99 -3.84
CA THR A 96 -4.44 14.40 -5.24
C THR A 96 -3.97 13.31 -6.20
N ILE A 97 -2.76 12.78 -6.02
CA ILE A 97 -2.21 11.73 -6.88
C ILE A 97 -3.08 10.46 -6.88
N ILE A 98 -3.59 10.05 -5.71
CA ILE A 98 -4.43 8.85 -5.58
C ILE A 98 -5.81 9.09 -6.23
N ILE A 99 -6.43 10.25 -5.97
CA ILE A 99 -7.74 10.63 -6.53
C ILE A 99 -7.65 10.71 -8.05
N GLU A 100 -6.63 11.38 -8.61
CA GLU A 100 -6.42 11.47 -10.05
C GLU A 100 -6.23 10.08 -10.68
N SER A 101 -5.45 9.20 -10.03
CA SER A 101 -5.23 7.83 -10.51
C SER A 101 -6.52 7.00 -10.50
N TYR A 102 -7.35 7.15 -9.46
CA TYR A 102 -8.68 6.53 -9.40
C TYR A 102 -9.61 7.07 -10.49
N ASN A 103 -9.63 8.38 -10.74
CA ASN A 103 -10.41 8.98 -11.81
C ASN A 103 -9.99 8.47 -13.20
N VAL A 104 -8.69 8.30 -13.43
CA VAL A 104 -8.17 7.68 -14.66
C VAL A 104 -8.64 6.22 -14.78
N LEU A 105 -8.63 5.45 -13.69
CA LEU A 105 -9.16 4.08 -13.68
C LEU A 105 -10.65 4.05 -14.04
N CYS A 106 -11.45 4.94 -13.45
CA CYS A 106 -12.87 5.11 -13.76
C CYS A 106 -13.10 5.40 -15.26
N GLN A 107 -12.32 6.33 -15.83
CA GLN A 107 -12.37 6.65 -17.25
C GLN A 107 -12.03 5.45 -18.14
N ARG A 108 -10.98 4.67 -17.79
CA ARG A 108 -10.59 3.46 -18.54
C ARG A 108 -11.70 2.40 -18.55
N ILE A 109 -12.43 2.27 -17.44
CA ILE A 109 -13.54 1.31 -17.30
C ILE A 109 -14.84 1.86 -17.90
N GLY A 110 -14.92 3.18 -18.13
CA GLY A 110 -16.11 3.84 -18.65
C GLY A 110 -17.25 3.94 -17.63
N ARG A 111 -16.91 4.10 -16.35
CA ARG A 111 -17.87 4.26 -15.23
C ARG A 111 -17.37 5.33 -14.27
N GLU A 112 -18.28 6.17 -13.79
CA GLU A 112 -17.97 7.28 -12.87
C GLU A 112 -17.51 6.77 -11.49
N ASP A 113 -18.25 5.82 -10.91
CA ASP A 113 -17.98 5.25 -9.59
C ASP A 113 -17.64 3.75 -9.68
N VAL A 114 -16.39 3.44 -10.06
CA VAL A 114 -15.93 2.06 -10.09
C VAL A 114 -15.74 1.52 -8.67
N TYR A 115 -16.40 0.40 -8.36
CA TYR A 115 -16.08 -0.34 -7.15
C TYR A 115 -14.72 -1.03 -7.27
N VAL A 116 -13.85 -0.80 -6.29
CA VAL A 116 -12.49 -1.34 -6.23
C VAL A 116 -12.29 -2.23 -5.00
N ALA A 117 -11.28 -3.09 -5.09
CA ALA A 117 -10.72 -3.80 -3.95
C ALA A 117 -9.41 -3.12 -3.54
N VAL A 118 -9.32 -2.64 -2.30
CA VAL A 118 -8.10 -2.08 -1.72
C VAL A 118 -7.38 -3.22 -0.99
N ARG A 119 -6.20 -3.58 -1.49
CA ARG A 119 -5.44 -4.75 -1.01
C ARG A 119 -4.01 -4.32 -0.66
N SER A 120 -3.53 -4.80 0.47
CA SER A 120 -2.11 -4.67 0.84
C SER A 120 -1.23 -5.56 -0.05
N SER A 121 -0.05 -5.01 -0.38
CA SER A 121 1.01 -5.65 -1.16
C SER A 121 2.36 -5.15 -0.63
N ALA A 122 2.89 -5.84 0.37
CA ALA A 122 4.16 -5.52 1.00
C ALA A 122 5.35 -5.99 0.16
N THR A 123 6.46 -5.26 0.28
CA THR A 123 7.71 -5.44 -0.49
C THR A 123 8.51 -6.67 -0.08
N ALA A 124 8.23 -7.23 1.09
CA ALA A 124 8.91 -8.39 1.66
C ALA A 124 8.05 -9.67 1.69
N GLU A 125 6.86 -9.68 1.05
CA GLU A 125 5.94 -10.83 1.05
C GLU A 125 6.51 -12.08 0.37
N ASP A 126 7.45 -11.90 -0.56
CA ASP A 126 8.04 -12.99 -1.34
C ASP A 126 9.44 -13.40 -0.83
N LEU A 127 9.73 -13.07 0.44
CA LEU A 127 10.73 -13.75 1.29
C LEU A 127 10.63 -15.29 1.15
N PRO A 128 11.55 -16.09 0.56
CA PRO A 128 11.44 -17.56 0.60
C PRO A 128 11.24 -18.14 2.01
N GLU A 129 11.68 -17.38 3.02
CA GLU A 129 11.65 -17.73 4.45
C GLU A 129 10.50 -17.06 5.23
N ALA A 130 9.67 -16.23 4.61
CA ALA A 130 8.67 -15.42 5.31
C ALA A 130 7.29 -15.45 4.62
N SER A 131 6.38 -16.29 5.13
CA SER A 131 4.97 -16.29 4.71
C SER A 131 4.13 -15.51 5.72
N PHE A 132 3.57 -14.38 5.30
CA PHE A 132 2.74 -13.49 6.13
C PHE A 132 1.24 -13.73 5.91
N ALA A 133 0.84 -14.98 5.68
CA ALA A 133 -0.55 -15.34 5.42
C ALA A 133 -1.47 -14.91 6.58
N GLY A 134 -2.50 -14.13 6.27
CA GLY A 134 -3.54 -13.72 7.23
C GLY A 134 -3.24 -12.46 8.04
N GLN A 135 -2.08 -11.81 7.88
CA GLN A 135 -1.78 -10.54 8.57
C GLN A 135 -2.34 -9.30 7.86
N GLN A 136 -2.96 -9.48 6.71
CA GLN A 136 -3.18 -8.40 5.75
C GLN A 136 -4.65 -8.07 5.57
N GLU A 137 -4.97 -6.78 5.76
CA GLU A 137 -6.31 -6.26 5.53
C GLU A 137 -6.59 -6.13 4.02
N THR A 138 -7.82 -6.49 3.64
CA THR A 138 -8.37 -6.30 2.29
C THR A 138 -9.77 -5.72 2.43
N PHE A 139 -10.01 -4.61 1.76
CA PHE A 139 -11.29 -3.93 1.74
C PHE A 139 -11.91 -4.14 0.36
N LEU A 140 -13.11 -4.69 0.33
CA LEU A 140 -13.83 -5.00 -0.90
C LEU A 140 -14.99 -4.03 -1.09
N ASN A 141 -15.38 -3.83 -2.36
CA ASN A 141 -16.55 -3.03 -2.73
C ASN A 141 -16.48 -1.58 -2.23
N ILE A 142 -15.28 -0.99 -2.29
CA ILE A 142 -15.04 0.41 -1.96
C ILE A 142 -15.27 1.25 -3.21
N LYS A 143 -15.81 2.45 -3.06
CA LYS A 143 -15.92 3.45 -4.13
C LYS A 143 -15.38 4.80 -3.63
N GLY A 144 -14.95 5.66 -4.55
CA GLY A 144 -14.60 7.04 -4.25
C GLY A 144 -15.75 7.80 -3.57
N ALA A 145 -15.39 8.82 -2.79
CA ALA A 145 -16.33 9.72 -2.12
C ALA A 145 -16.48 11.01 -2.92
#